data_AF-A0A699TAA9-F1
#
_entry.id   AF-A0A699TAA9-F1
#
_cell.length_a   1.000
_cell.length_b   1.000
_cell.length_c   1.000
_cell.angle_alpha   90.00
_cell.angle_beta   90.00
_cell.angle_gamma   90.00
#
_symmetry.space_group_name_H-M   'P 1'
#
loop_
_entity.id
_entity.type
_entity.pdbx_description
1 polymer ?
#
loop_
_entity_poly.entity_id
_entity_poly.type
_entity_poly.pdbx_seq_one_letter_code
_entity_poly.pdbx_strand_id
1 'polypeptide(L)'
;LQVKQNKDGIFISQDKFIAEILKKFGLSEGKSASTLIDVEKPLLKDSDGEDVDVYTYRSMIGSLMYLTSSRQDSMFAVFACA
;
A
#
# COMPACT_ATOMS: atom_id res chain seq x y z
N LEU A 1 1.57 1.25 -11.88
CA LEU A 1 1.61 2.73 -11.81
C LEU A 1 0.59 3.30 -12.78
N GLN A 2 -0.15 4.34 -12.39
CA GLN A 2 -1.08 5.05 -13.25
C GLN A 2 -0.67 6.51 -13.32
N VAL A 3 -0.61 7.06 -14.53
CA VAL A 3 -0.26 8.47 -14.75
C VAL A 3 -1.45 9.15 -15.40
N LYS A 4 -1.92 10.23 -14.81
CA LYS A 4 -2.97 11.10 -15.33
C LYS A 4 -2.39 12.49 -15.52
N GLN A 5 -2.47 13.03 -16.73
CA GLN A 5 -2.03 14.39 -17.02
C GLN A 5 -3.27 15.29 -17.09
N ASN A 6 -3.24 16.36 -16.30
CA ASN A 6 -4.28 17.37 -16.24
C ASN A 6 -3.67 18.75 -16.56
N LYS A 7 -4.51 19.77 -16.70
CA LYS A 7 -4.04 21.16 -16.90
C LYS A 7 -3.16 21.66 -15.75
N ASP A 8 -3.36 21.12 -14.56
CA ASP A 8 -2.66 21.49 -13.33
C ASP A 8 -1.38 20.65 -13.07
N GLY A 9 -1.04 19.72 -13.98
CA GLY A 9 0.18 18.92 -13.90
C GLY A 9 -0.03 17.42 -14.06
N ILE A 10 0.98 16.65 -13.64
CA ILE A 10 1.03 15.20 -13.75
C ILE A 10 0.69 14.58 -12.40
N PHE A 11 -0.35 13.76 -12.37
CA PHE A 11 -0.76 12.98 -11.21
C PHE A 11 -0.34 11.53 -11.39
N ILE A 12 0.41 11.00 -10.43
CA ILE A 12 0.83 9.60 -10.40
C ILE A 12 0.09 8.92 -9.26
N SER A 13 -0.63 7.82 -9.55
CA SER A 13 -1.30 7.02 -8.53
C SER A 13 -1.05 5.52 -8.68
N GLN A 14 -1.31 4.80 -7.59
CA GLN A 14 -1.27 3.34 -7.54
C GLN A 14 -2.64 2.75 -7.18
N ASP A 15 -3.72 3.51 -7.33
CA ASP A 15 -5.06 3.14 -6.85
C ASP A 15 -5.52 1.78 -7.37
N LYS A 16 -5.30 1.50 -8.66
CA LYS A 16 -5.64 0.19 -9.24
C LYS A 16 -4.86 -0.95 -8.61
N PHE A 17 -3.57 -0.75 -8.35
CA PHE A 17 -2.73 -1.77 -7.73
C PHE A 17 -3.16 -2.02 -6.28
N ILE A 18 -3.48 -0.96 -5.53
CA ILE A 18 -4.04 -1.05 -4.18
C ILE A 18 -5.37 -1.82 -4.21
N ALA A 19 -6.28 -1.49 -5.13
CA ALA A 19 -7.56 -2.17 -5.26
C ALA A 19 -7.40 -3.67 -5.60
N GLU A 20 -6.45 -4.02 -6.47
CA GLU A 20 -6.15 -5.42 -6.81
C GLU A 20 -5.57 -6.19 -5.62
N ILE A 21 -4.69 -5.57 -4.82
CA ILE A 21 -4.15 -6.17 -3.58
C ILE A 21 -5.26 -6.40 -2.55
N LEU A 22 -6.08 -5.38 -2.29
CA LEU A 22 -7.18 -5.50 -1.32
C LEU A 22 -8.13 -6.62 -1.72
N LYS A 23 -8.48 -6.70 -3.01
CA LYS A 23 -9.30 -7.79 -3.53
C LYS A 23 -8.61 -9.15 -3.39
N LYS A 24 -7.32 -9.25 -3.72
CA LYS A 24 -6.53 -10.49 -3.65
C LYS A 24 -6.51 -11.08 -2.24
N PHE A 25 -6.44 -10.24 -1.21
CA PHE A 25 -6.35 -10.68 0.18
C PHE A 25 -7.67 -10.57 0.96
N GLY A 26 -8.80 -10.35 0.28
CA GLY A 26 -10.13 -10.29 0.92
C GLY A 26 -10.37 -9.06 1.80
N LEU A 27 -9.62 -7.98 1.59
CA LEU A 27 -9.67 -6.73 2.35
C LEU A 27 -10.48 -5.61 1.67
N SER A 28 -11.28 -5.94 0.65
CA SER A 28 -12.07 -4.96 -0.12
C SER A 28 -13.07 -4.18 0.75
N GLU A 29 -13.65 -4.83 1.76
CA GLU A 29 -14.62 -4.23 2.70
C GLU A 29 -13.93 -3.64 3.95
N GLY A 30 -12.58 -3.61 3.96
CA GLY A 30 -11.80 -3.05 5.05
C GLY A 30 -12.10 -1.56 5.24
N LYS A 31 -12.29 -1.14 6.49
CA LYS A 31 -12.45 0.28 6.80
C LYS A 31 -11.16 1.03 6.50
N SER A 32 -11.30 2.19 5.87
CA SER A 32 -10.17 3.10 5.69
C SER A 32 -9.64 3.54 7.07
N ALA A 33 -8.33 3.42 7.24
CA ALA A 33 -7.62 3.94 8.40
C ALA A 33 -6.87 5.21 7.99
N SER A 34 -6.99 6.27 8.80
CA SER A 34 -6.21 7.51 8.62
C SER A 34 -4.73 7.34 8.99
N THR A 35 -4.41 6.29 9.75
CA THR A 35 -3.06 6.01 10.23
C THR A 35 -2.40 4.97 9.33
N LEU A 36 -1.17 5.25 8.93
CA LEU A 36 -0.40 4.53 7.91
C LEU A 36 0.13 3.15 8.33
N ILE A 37 -0.31 2.63 9.48
CA ILE A 37 0.29 1.61 10.36
C ILE A 37 0.93 2.28 11.58
N ASP A 38 0.56 1.80 12.77
CA ASP A 38 1.19 2.18 14.03
C ASP A 38 2.53 1.44 14.15
N VAL A 39 3.63 2.17 13.98
CA VAL A 39 5.00 1.63 13.99
C VAL A 39 5.42 1.22 15.40
N GLU A 40 4.81 1.80 16.43
CA GLU A 40 5.16 1.54 17.83
C GLU A 40 4.56 0.23 18.36
N LYS A 41 3.61 -0.35 17.62
CA LYS A 41 2.93 -1.58 18.05
C LYS A 41 3.57 -2.80 17.38
N PRO A 42 4.28 -3.66 18.14
CA PRO A 42 4.86 -4.87 17.58
C PRO A 42 3.75 -5.77 17.02
N LEU A 43 4.01 -6.35 15.85
CA LEU A 43 3.15 -7.38 15.28
C LEU A 43 3.25 -8.63 16.16
N LEU A 44 2.23 -8.86 16.97
CA LEU A 44 2.12 -10.06 17.80
C LEU A 44 1.46 -11.18 17.01
N LYS A 45 1.90 -12.41 17.26
CA LYS A 45 1.17 -13.59 16.77
C LYS A 45 -0.17 -13.63 17.49
N ASP A 46 -1.24 -13.71 16.72
CA ASP A 46 -2.55 -14.04 17.26
C ASP A 46 -2.56 -15.53 17.62
N SER A 47 -2.76 -15.84 18.91
CA SER A 47 -2.81 -17.23 19.39
C SER A 47 -4.07 -17.96 18.93
N ASP A 48 -5.14 -17.20 18.66
CA ASP A 48 -6.43 -17.72 18.22
C ASP A 48 -6.63 -17.55 16.70
N GLY A 49 -5.65 -16.94 16.02
CA GLY A 49 -5.68 -16.67 14.60
C GLY A 49 -5.49 -17.93 13.75
N GLU A 50 -6.07 -17.92 12.54
CA GLU A 50 -5.86 -18.99 11.58
C GLU A 50 -4.43 -18.95 11.01
N ASP A 51 -3.85 -20.13 10.80
CA ASP A 51 -2.56 -20.25 10.12
C ASP A 51 -2.69 -19.78 8.66
N VAL A 52 -1.82 -18.86 8.27
CA VAL A 52 -1.75 -18.35 6.91
C VAL A 52 -0.65 -19.09 6.15
N ASP A 53 -0.96 -19.50 4.91
CA ASP A 53 0.04 -20.08 4.01
C ASP A 53 1.26 -19.14 3.84
N VAL A 54 2.46 -19.72 3.94
CA VAL A 54 3.72 -18.96 3.93
C VAL A 54 3.90 -18.16 2.65
N TYR A 55 3.48 -18.68 1.49
CA TYR A 55 3.57 -17.95 0.21
C TYR A 55 2.59 -16.79 0.15
N THR A 56 1.40 -16.97 0.72
CA THR A 56 0.39 -15.93 0.86
C THR A 56 0.88 -14.81 1.75
N TYR A 57 1.43 -15.13 2.92
CA TYR A 57 2.03 -14.15 3.84
C TYR A 57 3.18 -13.37 3.17
N ARG A 58 4.11 -14.08 2.53
CA ARG A 58 5.24 -13.44 1.83
C ARG A 58 4.78 -12.57 0.66
N SER A 59 3.73 -12.99 -0.07
CA SER A 59 3.13 -12.18 -1.14
C SER A 59 2.49 -10.91 -0.58
N MET A 60 1.84 -10.97 0.59
CA MET A 60 1.24 -9.81 1.23
C MET A 60 2.31 -8.80 1.66
N ILE A 61 3.37 -9.27 2.34
CA ILE A 61 4.50 -8.43 2.75
C ILE A 61 5.19 -7.79 1.54
N GLY A 62 5.46 -8.55 0.47
CA GLY A 62 6.07 -8.00 -0.75
C GLY A 62 5.22 -6.93 -1.43
N SER A 63 3.90 -7.13 -1.44
CA SER A 63 2.93 -6.16 -1.97
C SER A 63 2.93 -4.86 -1.15
N LEU A 64 2.99 -5.00 0.19
CA LEU A 64 3.07 -3.86 1.11
C LEU A 64 4.39 -3.10 0.96
N MET A 65 5.52 -3.80 0.87
CA MET A 65 6.83 -3.19 0.65
C MET A 65 6.84 -2.34 -0.62
N TYR A 66 6.28 -2.86 -1.72
CA TYR A 66 6.16 -2.11 -2.97
C TYR A 66 5.32 -0.83 -2.83
N LEU A 67 4.22 -0.88 -2.06
CA LEU A 67 3.40 0.29 -1.76
C LEU A 67 4.13 1.32 -0.88
N THR A 68 4.97 0.87 0.06
CA THR A 68 5.73 1.77 0.94
C THR A 68 6.93 2.39 0.23
N SER A 69 7.62 1.66 -0.66
CA SER A 69 8.74 2.20 -1.42
C SER A 69 8.28 3.22 -2.46
N SER A 70 7.12 2.99 -3.09
CA SER A 70 6.56 3.92 -4.08
C SER A 70 6.03 5.22 -3.49
N ARG A 71 5.56 5.20 -2.23
CA ARG A 71 5.13 6.40 -1.50
C ARG A 71 6.29 7.38 -1.24
N GLN A 72 7.50 6.87 -1.03
CA GLN A 72 8.69 7.71 -0.86
C GLN A 72 9.08 8.38 -2.20
N ASP A 73 8.96 7.65 -3.31
CA ASP A 73 9.29 8.16 -4.66
C ASP A 73 8.25 9.15 -5.21
N SER A 74 6.98 9.11 -4.76
CA SER A 74 5.94 10.04 -5.21
C SER A 74 5.87 11.34 -4.42
N MET A 75 6.41 11.39 -3.19
CA MET A 75 6.41 12.63 -2.40
C MET A 75 7.51 13.61 -2.82
N PHE A 76 8.47 13.18 -3.65
CA PHE A 76 9.62 14.00 -4.09
C PHE A 76 9.54 14.57 -5.50
N ALA A 77 8.50 14.30 -6.29
CA ALA A 77 8.43 14.74 -7.69
C ALA A 77 7.84 16.16 -7.93
N VAL A 78 7.65 16.98 -6.88
CA VAL A 78 7.09 18.35 -7.00
C VAL A 78 8.11 19.46 -6.65
N PHE A 79 9.36 19.14 -6.29
CA PHE A 79 10.37 20.17 -5.96
C PHE A 79 11.60 20.16 -6.87
N ALA A 80 11.41 20.06 -8.18
CA ALA A 80 12.49 20.36 -9.14
C ALA A 80 11.96 21.13 -10.36
N CYS A 81 11.47 22.35 -10.12
CA CYS A 81 11.51 23.45 -11.08
C CYS A 81 11.70 24.76 -10.27
N ALA A 82 12.94 25.20 -10.19
CA ALA A 82 13.31 26.61 -10.05
C ALA A 82 14.07 26.99 -11.32
#